data_AF-A0A9E5BPN7-F1
#
_entry.id   AF-A0A9E5BPN7-F1
#
_cell.length_a   1.000
_cell.length_b   1.000
_cell.length_c   1.000
_cell.angle_alpha   90.00
_cell.angle_beta   90.00
_cell.angle_gamma   90.00
#
_symmetry.space_group_name_H-M   'P 1'
#
loop_
_entity.id
_entity.type
_entity.pdbx_description
1 polymer ?
#
loop_
_entity_poly.entity_id
_entity_poly.type
_entity_poly.pdbx_seq_one_letter_code
_entity_poly.pdbx_strand_id
1 'polypeptide(L)'
;LVGILGSTFQQVDDIMQTNRALAGVTRLIGALDNPRSIVYLDSTAATSSANTVYVHQSATYKGLVDPNPTTSPATNFDISYRLLKAADTSANGVWLYVYERKVLPTATETSVAGDVVTYNVTSNPSVMEVAICDKDSFPPTFTSTRNVVGTPMRVRLSISKLLIGQRCAIDATSLEPSNTAWTGTGTLPDSNLYALAYLPVVAEFFPHDYSERTNSNKTGFTEREETPVLIQNIIISR
;
A
#
# COMPACT_ATOMS: atom_id res chain seq x y z
N LEU A 1 17.24 27.90 26.30
CA LEU A 1 17.75 26.52 26.16
C LEU A 1 16.63 25.52 25.86
N VAL A 2 15.60 25.41 26.72
CA VAL A 2 14.46 24.47 26.54
C VAL A 2 13.69 24.70 25.23
N GLY A 3 13.44 25.96 24.82
CA GLY A 3 12.76 26.24 23.55
C GLY A 3 13.59 25.90 22.30
N ILE A 4 14.91 26.08 22.35
CA ILE A 4 15.81 25.73 21.25
C ILE A 4 15.91 24.19 21.14
N LEU A 5 16.06 23.50 22.28
CA LEU A 5 16.06 22.04 22.33
C LEU A 5 14.74 21.44 21.81
N GLY A 6 13.60 22.01 22.19
CA GLY A 6 12.29 21.60 21.66
C GLY A 6 12.20 21.75 20.14
N SER A 7 12.64 22.89 19.59
CA SER A 7 12.64 23.11 18.15
C SER A 7 13.58 22.16 17.39
N THR A 8 14.75 21.85 17.96
CA THR A 8 15.70 20.92 17.33
C THR A 8 15.21 19.48 17.38
N PHE A 9 14.55 19.04 18.45
CA PHE A 9 13.98 17.70 18.51
C PHE A 9 12.83 17.51 17.54
N GLN A 10 11.97 18.53 17.38
CA GLN A 10 10.91 18.49 16.38
C GLN A 10 11.48 18.40 14.97
N GLN A 11 12.49 19.20 14.64
CA GLN A 11 13.16 19.15 13.33
C GLN A 11 13.78 17.78 13.05
N VAL A 12 14.40 17.15 14.06
CA VAL A 12 14.97 15.80 13.90
C VAL A 12 13.87 14.78 13.65
N ASP A 13 12.74 14.84 14.36
CA ASP A 13 11.60 13.94 14.15
C ASP A 13 11.01 14.11 12.74
N ASP A 14 10.79 15.35 12.29
CA ASP A 14 10.28 15.65 10.94
C ASP A 14 11.21 15.09 9.86
N ILE A 15 12.54 15.22 10.05
CA ILE A 15 13.55 14.64 9.14
C ILE A 15 13.49 13.12 9.17
N MET A 16 13.38 12.49 10.34
CA MET A 16 13.30 11.04 10.47
C MET A 16 12.05 10.47 9.80
N GLN A 17 10.90 11.14 9.97
CA GLN A 17 9.65 10.76 9.33
C GLN A 17 9.73 10.92 7.80
N THR A 18 10.30 12.03 7.32
CA THR A 18 10.48 12.27 5.89
C THR A 18 11.39 11.22 5.24
N ASN A 19 12.52 10.88 5.88
CA ASN A 19 13.44 9.85 5.39
C ASN A 19 12.76 8.47 5.31
N ARG A 20 11.92 8.14 6.29
CA ARG A 20 11.15 6.90 6.26
C ARG A 20 10.10 6.89 5.15
N ALA A 21 9.42 8.02 4.92
CA ALA A 21 8.48 8.16 3.82
C ALA A 21 9.19 7.98 2.46
N LEU A 22 10.35 8.61 2.26
CA LEU A 22 11.18 8.47 1.06
C LEU A 22 11.63 7.03 0.82
N ALA A 23 12.07 6.32 1.86
CA ALA A 23 12.41 4.90 1.75
C ALA A 23 11.19 4.05 1.37
N GLY A 24 10.01 4.40 1.87
CA GLY A 24 8.74 3.75 1.57
C GLY A 24 8.28 3.96 0.12
N VAL A 25 8.52 5.12 -0.48
CA VAL A 25 8.11 5.45 -1.87
C VAL A 25 8.61 4.43 -2.88
N THR A 26 9.91 4.12 -2.85
CA THR A 26 10.51 3.17 -3.81
C THR A 26 9.83 1.80 -3.74
N ARG A 27 9.54 1.34 -2.52
CA ARG A 27 8.86 0.06 -2.33
C ARG A 27 7.39 0.12 -2.75
N LEU A 28 6.72 1.22 -2.46
CA LEU A 28 5.34 1.47 -2.87
C LEU A 28 5.20 1.46 -4.40
N ILE A 29 6.11 2.10 -5.14
CA ILE A 29 6.14 2.07 -6.61
C ILE A 29 6.26 0.62 -7.10
N GLY A 30 7.26 -0.13 -6.60
CA GLY A 30 7.43 -1.53 -6.98
C GLY A 30 6.24 -2.42 -6.60
N ALA A 31 5.54 -2.09 -5.51
CA ALA A 31 4.31 -2.77 -5.12
C ALA A 31 3.11 -2.43 -6.01
N LEU A 32 3.06 -1.23 -6.60
CA LEU A 32 2.01 -0.83 -7.54
C LEU A 32 2.28 -1.35 -8.97
N ASP A 33 3.54 -1.51 -9.36
CA ASP A 33 3.93 -2.19 -10.60
C ASP A 33 3.73 -3.71 -10.52
N ASN A 34 3.86 -4.27 -9.32
CA ASN A 34 3.56 -5.67 -9.02
C ASN A 34 2.62 -5.80 -7.81
N PRO A 35 1.31 -5.53 -7.99
CA PRO A 35 0.32 -5.54 -6.90
C PRO A 35 0.16 -6.92 -6.26
N ARG A 36 0.59 -7.99 -6.93
CA ARG A 36 0.63 -9.33 -6.33
C ARG A 36 1.57 -9.43 -5.13
N SER A 37 2.50 -8.48 -4.96
CA SER A 37 3.38 -8.37 -3.80
C SER A 37 2.77 -7.63 -2.61
N ILE A 38 1.60 -7.00 -2.77
CA ILE A 38 0.90 -6.32 -1.67
C ILE A 38 0.26 -7.38 -0.78
N VAL A 39 0.65 -7.35 0.50
CA VAL A 39 0.23 -8.28 1.54
C VAL A 39 -1.17 -7.89 2.02
N TYR A 40 -2.06 -8.86 2.18
CA TYR A 40 -3.33 -8.66 2.87
C TYR A 40 -3.21 -9.15 4.31
N LEU A 41 -3.51 -8.28 5.28
CA LEU A 41 -3.46 -8.57 6.71
C LEU A 41 -4.89 -8.60 7.23
N ASP A 42 -5.42 -9.79 7.49
CA ASP A 42 -6.72 -9.96 8.15
C ASP A 42 -6.57 -10.00 9.69
N SER A 43 -7.67 -10.12 10.42
CA SER A 43 -7.64 -10.30 11.87
C SER A 43 -6.91 -11.58 12.32
N THR A 44 -6.73 -12.54 11.42
CA THR A 44 -6.02 -13.82 11.64
C THR A 44 -4.50 -13.68 11.47
N ALA A 45 -4.03 -12.68 10.72
CA ALA A 45 -2.62 -12.32 10.62
C ALA A 45 -2.00 -11.90 11.97
N ALA A 46 -2.84 -11.61 12.98
CA ALA A 46 -2.41 -11.42 14.37
C ALA A 46 -1.65 -12.64 14.93
N THR A 47 -1.90 -13.85 14.41
CA THR A 47 -1.38 -15.11 14.98
C THR A 47 -0.38 -15.84 14.10
N SER A 48 0.03 -15.30 12.95
CA SER A 48 1.03 -15.94 12.06
C SER A 48 2.16 -14.98 11.67
N SER A 49 3.40 -15.40 11.92
CA SER A 49 4.61 -14.67 11.50
C SER A 49 4.84 -14.71 9.98
N ALA A 50 4.23 -15.68 9.29
CA ALA A 50 4.24 -15.80 7.83
C ALA A 50 2.86 -15.46 7.26
N ASN A 51 2.81 -14.46 6.38
CA ASN A 51 1.58 -14.17 5.66
C ASN A 51 1.44 -15.08 4.43
N THR A 52 0.27 -15.66 4.23
CA THR A 52 -0.04 -16.53 3.08
C THR A 52 -1.01 -15.90 2.09
N VAL A 53 -1.57 -14.72 2.38
CA VAL A 53 -2.64 -14.10 1.59
C VAL A 53 -2.21 -12.75 1.02
N TYR A 54 -2.21 -12.61 -0.30
CA TYR A 54 -1.92 -11.35 -0.98
C TYR A 54 -3.20 -10.67 -1.45
N VAL A 55 -3.13 -9.36 -1.77
CA VAL A 55 -4.32 -8.58 -2.16
C VAL A 55 -5.13 -9.22 -3.28
N HIS A 56 -4.44 -9.83 -4.27
CA HIS A 56 -5.09 -10.47 -5.41
C HIS A 56 -5.85 -11.76 -5.08
N GLN A 57 -5.62 -12.33 -3.90
CA GLN A 57 -6.22 -13.58 -3.43
C GLN A 57 -7.33 -13.32 -2.40
N SER A 58 -7.40 -12.12 -1.84
CA SER A 58 -8.39 -11.78 -0.82
C SER A 58 -9.76 -11.56 -1.47
N ALA A 59 -10.72 -12.42 -1.15
CA ALA A 59 -12.13 -12.20 -1.50
C ALA A 59 -12.80 -11.14 -0.61
N THR A 60 -12.19 -10.82 0.54
CA THR A 60 -12.78 -10.02 1.62
C THR A 60 -12.50 -8.53 1.45
N TYR A 61 -11.38 -8.13 0.85
CA TYR A 61 -11.06 -6.72 0.63
C TYR A 61 -11.67 -6.19 -0.67
N LYS A 62 -12.81 -5.48 -0.57
CA LYS A 62 -13.46 -4.74 -1.68
C LYS A 62 -13.74 -5.57 -2.96
N GLY A 63 -13.95 -6.89 -2.81
CA GLY A 63 -14.14 -7.83 -3.91
C GLY A 63 -12.83 -8.31 -4.53
N LEU A 64 -12.89 -9.37 -5.35
CA LEU A 64 -11.71 -9.94 -5.99
C LEU A 64 -11.12 -8.96 -7.03
N VAL A 65 -9.97 -8.35 -6.71
CA VAL A 65 -9.21 -7.51 -7.66
C VAL A 65 -8.67 -8.34 -8.83
N ASP A 66 -8.44 -9.64 -8.63
CA ASP A 66 -8.24 -10.64 -9.67
C ASP A 66 -9.41 -11.64 -9.60
N PRO A 67 -10.45 -11.51 -10.44
CA PRO A 67 -11.67 -12.32 -10.36
C PRO A 67 -11.47 -13.74 -10.88
N ASN A 68 -10.46 -13.99 -11.73
CA ASN A 68 -10.19 -15.30 -12.33
C ASN A 68 -8.70 -15.70 -12.19
N PRO A 69 -8.15 -15.72 -10.96
CA PRO A 69 -6.70 -15.83 -10.75
C PRO A 69 -6.12 -17.18 -11.20
N THR A 70 -6.95 -18.22 -11.36
CA THR A 70 -6.54 -19.58 -11.72
C THR A 70 -6.72 -19.91 -13.20
N THR A 71 -7.69 -19.29 -13.87
CA THR A 71 -8.09 -19.65 -15.25
C THR A 71 -7.76 -18.56 -16.27
N SER A 72 -7.79 -17.29 -15.87
CA SER A 72 -7.45 -16.14 -16.71
C SER A 72 -6.93 -15.01 -15.81
N PRO A 73 -5.68 -15.12 -15.34
CA PRO A 73 -5.13 -14.17 -14.38
C PRO A 73 -5.06 -12.78 -14.99
N ALA A 74 -5.55 -11.79 -14.25
CA ALA A 74 -5.46 -10.40 -14.67
C ALA A 74 -3.99 -9.92 -14.72
N THR A 75 -3.72 -8.99 -15.64
CA THR A 75 -2.42 -8.32 -15.71
C THR A 75 -2.16 -7.51 -14.44
N ASN A 76 -0.89 -7.24 -14.12
CA ASN A 76 -0.56 -6.41 -12.96
C ASN A 76 -1.20 -5.02 -13.05
N PHE A 77 -1.26 -4.45 -14.26
CA PHE A 77 -1.96 -3.20 -14.49
C PHE A 77 -3.44 -3.29 -14.15
N ASP A 78 -4.15 -4.30 -14.65
CA ASP A 78 -5.58 -4.48 -14.38
C ASP A 78 -5.88 -4.68 -12.89
N ILE A 79 -4.98 -5.36 -12.15
CA ILE A 79 -5.09 -5.51 -10.70
C ILE A 79 -4.94 -4.16 -10.01
N SER A 80 -3.91 -3.38 -10.32
CA SER A 80 -3.70 -2.04 -9.77
C SER A 80 -4.83 -1.07 -10.14
N TYR A 81 -5.34 -1.18 -11.36
CA TYR A 81 -6.48 -0.42 -11.86
C TYR A 81 -7.75 -0.72 -11.06
N ARG A 82 -8.07 -2.01 -10.84
CA ARG A 82 -9.23 -2.43 -10.05
C ARG A 82 -9.10 -2.06 -8.58
N LEU A 83 -7.91 -2.19 -8.01
CA LEU A 83 -7.61 -1.76 -6.64
C LEU A 83 -7.95 -0.28 -6.44
N LEU A 84 -7.58 0.57 -7.41
CA LEU A 84 -7.74 2.02 -7.33
C LEU A 84 -9.03 2.54 -7.97
N LYS A 85 -9.85 1.68 -8.58
CA LYS A 85 -11.02 2.06 -9.40
C LYS A 85 -11.96 3.04 -8.71
N ALA A 86 -12.15 2.88 -7.40
CA ALA A 86 -13.04 3.73 -6.61
C ALA A 86 -12.34 4.88 -5.86
N ALA A 87 -11.02 5.02 -5.97
CA ALA A 87 -10.23 5.98 -5.19
C ALA A 87 -10.23 7.39 -5.81
N ASP A 88 -11.40 7.91 -6.18
CA ASP A 88 -11.58 9.20 -6.87
C ASP A 88 -11.49 10.42 -5.95
N THR A 89 -11.74 10.21 -4.66
CA THR A 89 -11.68 11.23 -3.60
C THR A 89 -10.86 10.73 -2.42
N SER A 90 -10.44 11.64 -1.54
CA SER A 90 -9.76 11.30 -0.29
C SER A 90 -10.59 10.33 0.57
N ALA A 91 -11.91 10.50 0.61
CA ALA A 91 -12.83 9.64 1.36
C ALA A 91 -12.91 8.19 0.83
N ASN A 92 -12.66 8.01 -0.47
CA ASN A 92 -12.65 6.71 -1.12
C ASN A 92 -11.24 6.14 -1.35
N GLY A 93 -10.21 6.84 -0.86
CA GLY A 93 -8.81 6.45 -1.01
C GLY A 93 -8.54 5.02 -0.55
N VAL A 94 -7.56 4.39 -1.19
CA VAL A 94 -7.03 3.09 -0.75
C VAL A 94 -5.96 3.33 0.29
N TRP A 95 -6.14 2.75 1.47
CA TRP A 95 -5.17 2.87 2.56
C TRP A 95 -4.22 1.68 2.54
N LEU A 96 -2.93 1.99 2.60
CA LEU A 96 -1.83 1.06 2.65
C LEU A 96 -0.95 1.36 3.86
N TYR A 97 -0.23 0.36 4.31
CA TYR A 97 0.82 0.48 5.31
C TYR A 97 2.14 0.11 4.67
N VAL A 98 3.12 0.97 4.83
CA VAL A 98 4.49 0.74 4.36
C VAL A 98 5.39 0.69 5.58
N TYR A 99 6.08 -0.42 5.76
CA TYR A 99 6.94 -0.61 6.91
C TYR A 99 8.10 -1.53 6.62
N GLU A 100 9.19 -1.31 7.36
CA GLU A 100 10.31 -2.21 7.36
C GLU A 100 10.04 -3.35 8.34
N ARG A 101 10.30 -4.57 7.92
CA ARG A 101 10.14 -5.77 8.75
C ARG A 101 11.43 -6.56 8.74
N LYS A 102 11.85 -7.03 9.92
CA LYS A 102 12.92 -8.02 10.04
C LYS A 102 12.41 -9.38 9.61
N VAL A 103 13.06 -9.96 8.63
CA VAL A 103 12.75 -11.31 8.15
C VAL A 103 13.64 -12.28 8.93
N LEU A 104 13.03 -13.24 9.60
CA LEU A 104 13.79 -14.37 10.12
C LEU A 104 14.06 -15.31 8.94
N PRO A 105 15.33 -15.57 8.56
CA PRO A 105 15.61 -16.58 7.56
C PRO A 105 15.12 -17.94 8.06
N THR A 106 14.40 -18.67 7.20
CA THR A 106 13.83 -19.99 7.49
C THR A 106 14.88 -21.05 7.86
N ALA A 107 16.16 -20.78 7.59
CA ALA A 107 17.28 -21.62 8.00
C ALA A 107 17.93 -21.06 9.29
N THR A 108 17.39 -21.43 10.44
CA THR A 108 17.99 -21.12 11.75
C THR A 108 19.01 -22.16 12.21
N GLU A 109 19.17 -23.28 11.51
CA GLU A 109 20.05 -24.36 11.95
C GLU A 109 20.76 -25.00 10.75
N THR A 110 22.06 -24.77 10.62
CA THR A 110 22.91 -25.68 9.86
C THR A 110 23.56 -26.60 10.89
N SER A 111 23.03 -27.80 11.05
CA SER A 111 23.71 -28.84 11.85
C SER A 111 25.01 -29.20 11.14
N VAL A 112 26.14 -28.69 11.63
CA VAL A 112 27.45 -29.23 11.28
C VAL A 112 27.64 -30.48 12.13
N ALA A 113 28.09 -31.58 11.52
CA ALA A 113 28.33 -32.84 12.24
C ALA A 113 29.16 -32.59 13.52
N GLY A 114 28.62 -32.93 14.68
CA GLY A 114 29.30 -32.83 15.98
C GLY A 114 28.69 -31.89 17.03
N ASP A 115 27.37 -31.74 17.10
CA ASP A 115 26.63 -31.05 18.19
C ASP A 115 26.93 -29.56 18.44
N VAL A 116 27.63 -28.87 17.53
CA VAL A 116 27.81 -27.41 17.63
C VAL A 116 26.75 -26.69 16.79
N VAL A 117 25.67 -26.26 17.45
CA VAL A 117 24.66 -25.37 16.84
C VAL A 117 25.28 -23.98 16.65
N THR A 118 25.49 -23.58 15.40
CA THR A 118 25.95 -22.22 15.07
C THR A 118 24.74 -21.36 14.70
N TYR A 119 24.42 -20.36 15.53
CA TYR A 119 23.37 -19.40 15.20
C TYR A 119 23.86 -18.42 14.14
N ASN A 120 23.09 -18.22 13.07
CA ASN A 120 23.35 -17.18 12.08
C ASN A 120 22.98 -15.80 12.68
N VAL A 121 23.88 -15.24 13.48
CA VAL A 121 23.71 -13.92 14.14
C VAL A 121 24.04 -12.75 13.20
N THR A 122 24.59 -13.05 12.01
CA THR A 122 25.21 -12.07 11.11
C THR A 122 24.29 -11.57 10.00
N SER A 123 23.14 -12.21 9.79
CA SER A 123 22.15 -11.73 8.82
C SER A 123 20.90 -11.27 9.57
N ASN A 124 20.69 -9.94 9.60
CA ASN A 124 19.43 -9.35 10.02
C ASN A 124 18.74 -8.76 8.78
N PRO A 125 18.34 -9.60 7.80
CA PRO A 125 17.75 -9.08 6.58
C PRO A 125 16.43 -8.40 6.92
N SER A 126 16.34 -7.11 6.60
CA SER A 126 15.10 -6.38 6.65
C SER A 126 14.56 -6.18 5.24
N VAL A 127 13.24 -6.17 5.12
CA VAL A 127 12.53 -5.93 3.87
C VAL A 127 11.46 -4.89 4.12
N MET A 128 11.37 -3.92 3.22
CA MET A 128 10.23 -2.99 3.19
C MET A 128 9.03 -3.73 2.60
N GLU A 129 7.92 -3.74 3.33
CA GLU A 129 6.69 -4.43 2.97
C GLU A 129 5.56 -3.40 2.79
N VAL A 130 4.64 -3.71 1.87
CA VAL A 130 3.43 -2.93 1.63
C VAL A 130 2.25 -3.82 1.94
N ALA A 131 1.37 -3.36 2.83
CA ALA A 131 0.25 -4.13 3.31
C ALA A 131 -1.08 -3.37 3.25
N ILE A 132 -2.15 -4.11 3.00
CA ILE A 132 -3.54 -3.69 3.20
C ILE A 132 -4.05 -4.42 4.44
N CYS A 133 -4.64 -3.68 5.37
CA CYS A 133 -5.27 -4.30 6.54
C CYS A 133 -6.77 -4.46 6.31
N ASP A 134 -7.32 -5.56 6.82
CA ASP A 134 -8.75 -5.68 7.00
C ASP A 134 -9.24 -4.53 7.89
N LYS A 135 -10.36 -3.92 7.49
CA LYS A 135 -10.96 -2.75 8.15
C LYS A 135 -10.08 -1.49 8.19
N ASP A 136 -9.03 -1.42 7.36
CA ASP A 136 -8.15 -0.25 7.21
C ASP A 136 -7.46 0.16 8.53
N SER A 137 -7.12 -0.79 9.40
CA SER A 137 -6.44 -0.54 10.69
C SER A 137 -5.24 -1.45 10.90
N PHE A 138 -4.09 -0.89 11.25
CA PHE A 138 -2.86 -1.63 11.61
C PHE A 138 -2.62 -1.53 13.12
N PRO A 139 -3.11 -2.50 13.92
CA PRO A 139 -2.98 -2.46 15.37
C PRO A 139 -1.54 -2.72 15.84
N PRO A 140 -1.18 -2.32 17.07
CA PRO A 140 0.14 -2.61 17.66
C PRO A 140 0.51 -4.10 17.66
N THR A 141 -0.48 -4.99 17.75
CA THR A 141 -0.28 -6.45 17.70
C THR A 141 0.31 -6.90 16.36
N PHE A 142 0.00 -6.23 15.25
CA PHE A 142 0.60 -6.53 13.96
C PHE A 142 2.07 -6.12 13.92
N THR A 143 2.43 -4.99 14.53
CA THR A 143 3.83 -4.54 14.66
C THR A 143 4.67 -5.61 15.34
N SER A 144 4.18 -6.17 16.46
CA SER A 144 4.89 -7.21 17.21
C SER A 144 4.95 -8.54 16.45
N THR A 145 3.83 -9.06 15.93
CA THR A 145 3.81 -10.37 15.27
C THR A 145 4.65 -10.38 13.99
N ARG A 146 4.74 -9.24 13.31
CA ARG A 146 5.47 -9.10 12.05
C ARG A 146 6.90 -8.61 12.20
N ASN A 147 7.42 -8.42 13.42
CA ASN A 147 8.78 -7.89 13.66
C ASN A 147 9.05 -6.58 12.89
N VAL A 148 8.10 -5.65 12.95
CA VAL A 148 8.22 -4.34 12.31
C VAL A 148 9.32 -3.53 12.99
N VAL A 149 10.16 -2.88 12.18
CA VAL A 149 11.23 -2.00 12.63
C VAL A 149 10.73 -0.56 12.62
N GLY A 150 10.75 0.09 13.77
CA GLY A 150 10.24 1.45 13.94
C GLY A 150 8.72 1.51 13.85
N THR A 151 8.21 2.60 13.27
CA THR A 151 6.76 2.85 13.13
C THR A 151 6.37 2.67 11.65
N PRO A 152 5.31 1.93 11.33
CA PRO A 152 4.77 1.91 9.98
C PRO A 152 4.42 3.32 9.50
N MET A 153 4.39 3.51 8.18
CA MET A 153 3.83 4.68 7.53
C MET A 153 2.47 4.35 6.96
N ARG A 154 1.52 5.27 7.12
CA ARG A 154 0.21 5.18 6.48
C ARG A 154 0.31 5.84 5.13
N VAL A 155 -0.25 5.21 4.10
CA VAL A 155 -0.25 5.74 2.76
C VAL A 155 -1.68 5.76 2.25
N ARG A 156 -2.17 6.95 1.87
CA ARG A 156 -3.42 7.08 1.13
C ARG A 156 -3.10 7.17 -0.35
N LEU A 157 -3.70 6.26 -1.13
CA LEU A 157 -3.67 6.33 -2.58
C LEU A 157 -4.99 6.89 -3.10
N SER A 158 -4.89 7.86 -4.00
CA SER A 158 -6.01 8.40 -4.77
C SER A 158 -5.65 8.52 -6.25
N ILE A 159 -6.64 8.42 -7.11
CA ILE A 159 -6.47 8.66 -8.54
C ILE A 159 -6.11 10.12 -8.75
N SER A 160 -5.09 10.38 -9.59
CA SER A 160 -4.68 11.74 -9.86
C SER A 160 -5.73 12.50 -10.68
N LYS A 161 -6.01 13.75 -10.26
CA LYS A 161 -6.88 14.68 -11.00
C LYS A 161 -6.33 15.07 -12.37
N LEU A 162 -5.06 14.76 -12.66
CA LEU A 162 -4.48 14.92 -13.99
C LEU A 162 -5.23 14.11 -15.07
N LEU A 163 -5.94 13.04 -14.68
CA LEU A 163 -6.70 12.20 -15.61
C LEU A 163 -8.02 12.78 -16.08
N ILE A 164 -8.51 13.81 -15.41
CA ILE A 164 -9.83 14.39 -15.69
C ILE A 164 -9.79 15.01 -17.09
N GLY A 165 -10.70 14.57 -17.97
CA GLY A 165 -10.78 15.07 -19.34
C GLY A 165 -9.70 14.53 -20.31
N GLN A 166 -8.76 13.70 -19.85
CA GLN A 166 -7.71 13.13 -20.69
C GLN A 166 -8.02 11.71 -21.21
N ARG A 167 -9.10 11.07 -20.72
CA ARG A 167 -9.44 9.68 -21.04
C ARG A 167 -10.71 9.58 -21.87
N CYS A 168 -10.56 9.23 -23.14
CA CYS A 168 -11.65 8.97 -24.08
C CYS A 168 -12.13 7.50 -24.00
N ALA A 169 -13.44 7.30 -24.08
CA ALA A 169 -14.01 5.97 -24.25
C ALA A 169 -13.64 5.45 -25.65
N ILE A 170 -13.42 4.15 -25.77
CA ILE A 170 -13.21 3.47 -27.04
C ILE A 170 -14.60 3.20 -27.65
N ASP A 171 -14.82 3.63 -28.88
CA ASP A 171 -16.01 3.24 -29.63
C ASP A 171 -15.92 1.76 -30.00
N ALA A 172 -16.88 0.97 -29.54
CA ALA A 172 -16.93 -0.47 -29.76
C ALA A 172 -17.07 -0.87 -31.24
N THR A 173 -17.48 0.05 -32.12
CA THR A 173 -17.68 -0.20 -33.55
C THR A 173 -16.43 0.14 -34.37
N SER A 174 -15.84 1.30 -34.12
CA SER A 174 -14.66 1.78 -34.86
C SER A 174 -13.32 1.36 -34.22
N LEU A 175 -13.34 0.94 -32.95
CA LEU A 175 -12.15 0.72 -32.11
C LEU A 175 -11.28 1.98 -31.93
N GLU A 176 -11.83 3.15 -32.24
CA GLU A 176 -11.14 4.44 -32.13
C GLU A 176 -11.56 5.20 -30.86
N PRO A 177 -10.72 6.14 -30.39
CA PRO A 177 -11.09 7.12 -29.37
C PRO A 177 -12.36 7.90 -29.72
N SER A 178 -13.37 7.85 -28.84
CA SER A 178 -14.55 8.70 -28.93
C SER A 178 -14.35 10.06 -28.26
N ASN A 179 -15.24 11.01 -28.54
CA ASN A 179 -15.25 12.33 -27.87
C ASN A 179 -15.72 12.28 -26.40
N THR A 180 -16.18 11.11 -25.92
CA THR A 180 -16.67 10.97 -24.54
C THR A 180 -15.50 10.80 -23.58
N ALA A 181 -15.21 11.84 -22.79
CA ALA A 181 -14.15 11.80 -21.80
C ALA A 181 -14.65 11.42 -20.40
N TRP A 182 -13.79 10.79 -19.59
CA TRP A 182 -14.07 10.60 -18.16
C TRP A 182 -14.04 11.94 -17.42
N THR A 183 -15.08 12.21 -16.63
CA THR A 183 -15.39 13.52 -16.04
C THR A 183 -14.83 13.73 -14.63
N GLY A 184 -14.00 12.83 -14.12
CA GLY A 184 -13.29 13.05 -12.86
C GLY A 184 -14.10 12.87 -11.58
N THR A 185 -15.39 12.54 -11.71
CA THR A 185 -16.30 12.33 -10.59
C THR A 185 -16.92 10.94 -10.72
N GLY A 186 -16.58 10.04 -9.81
CA GLY A 186 -17.04 8.65 -9.82
C GLY A 186 -15.96 7.63 -10.14
N THR A 187 -16.32 6.37 -10.00
CA THR A 187 -15.42 5.24 -10.23
C THR A 187 -14.85 5.26 -11.64
N LEU A 188 -13.59 4.86 -11.78
CA LEU A 188 -12.99 4.63 -13.09
C LEU A 188 -13.85 3.62 -13.89
N PRO A 189 -14.00 3.82 -15.21
CA PRO A 189 -14.74 2.89 -16.07
C PRO A 189 -14.01 1.54 -16.18
N ASP A 190 -14.53 0.58 -16.96
CA ASP A 190 -13.79 -0.64 -17.25
C ASP A 190 -12.47 -0.33 -18.01
N SER A 191 -11.36 -0.98 -17.66
CA SER A 191 -10.05 -0.78 -18.29
C SER A 191 -10.03 -1.17 -19.77
N ASN A 192 -10.98 -1.98 -20.22
CA ASN A 192 -11.13 -2.40 -21.62
C ASN A 192 -11.98 -1.47 -22.47
N LEU A 193 -12.76 -0.57 -21.85
CA LEU A 193 -13.65 0.37 -22.55
C LEU A 193 -13.00 1.74 -22.81
N TYR A 194 -11.78 1.97 -22.33
CA TYR A 194 -11.09 3.26 -22.43
C TYR A 194 -9.64 3.06 -22.86
N ALA A 195 -9.15 3.95 -23.72
CA ALA A 195 -7.77 3.93 -24.19
C ALA A 195 -6.85 4.35 -23.04
N LEU A 196 -6.15 3.38 -22.45
CA LEU A 196 -5.37 3.60 -21.25
C LEU A 196 -3.94 3.08 -21.34
N ALA A 197 -2.99 4.00 -21.46
CA ALA A 197 -1.56 3.70 -21.42
C ALA A 197 -0.96 3.83 -20.01
N TYR A 198 -1.51 4.72 -19.19
CA TYR A 198 -0.97 5.02 -17.87
C TYR A 198 -2.06 5.34 -16.82
N LEU A 199 -1.79 4.97 -15.58
CA LEU A 199 -2.59 5.26 -14.39
C LEU A 199 -1.76 6.11 -13.40
N PRO A 200 -1.91 7.44 -13.42
CA PRO A 200 -1.31 8.33 -12.45
C PRO A 200 -2.10 8.28 -11.13
N VAL A 201 -1.36 8.18 -10.05
CA VAL A 201 -1.81 7.99 -8.68
C VAL A 201 -1.12 9.01 -7.81
N VAL A 202 -1.84 9.59 -6.85
CA VAL A 202 -1.28 10.42 -5.79
C VAL A 202 -1.15 9.55 -4.56
N ALA A 203 0.07 9.42 -4.05
CA ALA A 203 0.38 8.74 -2.80
C ALA A 203 0.74 9.77 -1.72
N GLU A 204 -0.02 9.77 -0.63
CA GLU A 204 0.16 10.68 0.50
C GLU A 204 0.59 9.89 1.73
N PHE A 205 1.73 10.23 2.30
CA PHE A 205 2.32 9.55 3.45
C PHE A 205 2.00 10.28 4.75
N PHE A 206 1.50 9.55 5.74
CA PHE A 206 1.17 10.06 7.06
C PHE A 206 1.89 9.24 8.13
N PRO A 207 2.30 9.87 9.26
CA PRO A 207 2.83 9.15 10.41
C PRO A 207 1.75 8.21 10.94
N HIS A 208 2.15 7.08 11.53
CA HIS A 208 1.21 6.16 12.14
C HIS A 208 1.03 6.47 13.64
N ASP A 209 -0.22 6.46 14.09
CA ASP A 209 -0.65 6.91 15.42
C ASP A 209 -1.16 5.76 16.32
N TYR A 210 -1.33 4.55 15.76
CA TYR A 210 -1.89 3.36 16.44
C TYR A 210 -3.26 3.57 17.10
N SER A 211 -3.93 4.69 16.83
CA SER A 211 -5.27 4.93 17.36
C SER A 211 -6.21 3.92 16.74
N GLU A 212 -6.98 3.22 17.58
CA GLU A 212 -7.96 2.24 17.11
C GLU A 212 -9.04 2.92 16.26
N ARG A 213 -9.55 2.17 15.28
CA ARG A 213 -10.80 2.53 14.61
C ARG A 213 -11.95 2.36 15.58
N THR A 214 -12.40 3.45 16.20
CA THR A 214 -13.61 3.46 17.03
C THR A 214 -14.85 3.29 16.15
N ASN A 215 -15.43 2.08 16.18
CA ASN A 215 -16.68 1.66 15.55
C ASN A 215 -16.68 1.56 14.01
N SER A 216 -17.76 1.01 13.45
CA SER A 216 -17.99 0.78 12.02
C SER A 216 -17.86 2.02 11.14
N ASN A 217 -17.77 3.21 11.73
CA ASN A 217 -17.46 4.45 11.02
C ASN A 217 -15.96 4.62 10.82
N LYS A 218 -15.60 5.20 9.68
CA LYS A 218 -14.24 5.55 9.26
C LYS A 218 -13.58 6.64 10.15
N THR A 219 -14.33 7.17 11.11
CA THR A 219 -14.00 8.27 12.02
C THR A 219 -12.90 7.86 13.00
N GLY A 220 -11.71 8.37 12.76
CA GLY A 220 -10.55 8.25 13.65
C GLY A 220 -9.24 8.07 12.90
N PHE A 221 -9.22 7.31 11.80
CA PHE A 221 -7.99 6.96 11.08
C PHE A 221 -7.91 7.54 9.67
N THR A 222 -9.01 7.50 8.90
CA THR A 222 -9.04 7.95 7.49
C THR A 222 -9.56 9.37 7.29
N GLU A 223 -10.13 9.96 8.34
CA GLU A 223 -10.79 11.27 8.35
C GLU A 223 -10.03 12.33 9.17
N ARG A 224 -8.84 11.99 9.68
CA ARG A 224 -8.00 12.98 10.37
C ARG A 224 -7.43 13.96 9.35
N GLU A 225 -7.57 15.25 9.64
CA GLU A 225 -6.94 16.33 8.89
C GLU A 225 -5.47 16.50 9.30
N GLU A 226 -4.67 15.45 9.16
CA GLU A 226 -3.22 15.57 9.26
C GLU A 226 -2.65 15.97 7.91
N THR A 227 -1.65 16.85 7.91
CA THR A 227 -0.90 17.18 6.71
C THR A 227 0.01 16.00 6.37
N PRO A 228 0.02 15.50 5.13
CA PRO A 228 0.94 14.44 4.75
C PRO A 228 2.39 14.93 4.84
N VAL A 229 3.27 14.07 5.35
CA VAL A 229 4.72 14.33 5.45
C VAL A 229 5.35 14.34 4.06
N LEU A 230 4.82 13.53 3.14
CA LEU A 230 5.29 13.45 1.76
C LEU A 230 4.10 13.17 0.83
N ILE A 231 4.06 13.88 -0.28
CA ILE A 231 3.13 13.62 -1.39
C ILE A 231 3.95 13.24 -2.61
N GLN A 232 3.67 12.07 -3.18
CA GLN A 232 4.35 11.57 -4.37
C GLN A 232 3.33 11.26 -5.47
N ASN A 233 3.60 11.76 -6.67
CA ASN A 233 2.89 11.32 -7.87
C ASN A 233 3.58 10.08 -8.44
N ILE A 234 2.80 9.02 -8.69
CA ILE A 234 3.26 7.74 -9.23
C ILE A 234 2.53 7.49 -10.54
N ILE A 235 3.21 6.99 -11.57
CA ILE A 235 2.61 6.64 -12.85
C ILE A 235 2.80 5.14 -13.06
N ILE A 236 1.68 4.41 -13.15
CA ILE A 236 1.68 2.96 -13.42
C ILE A 236 1.43 2.77 -14.92
N SER A 237 2.33 2.08 -15.63
CA SER A 237 2.17 1.77 -17.05
C SER A 237 1.33 0.50 -17.26
N ARG A 238 0.53 0.48 -18.33
CA ARG A 238 -0.20 -0.71 -18.77
C ARG A 238 0.71 -1.78 -19.38
#